data_AF-A0A9E1JAI4-F1
#
_entry.id   AF-A0A9E1JAI4-F1
#
_cell.length_a   1.000
_cell.length_b   1.000
_cell.length_c   1.000
_cell.angle_alpha   90.00
_cell.angle_beta   90.00
_cell.angle_gamma   90.00
#
_symmetry.space_group_name_H-M   'P 1'
#
loop_
_entity.id
_entity.type
_entity.pdbx_description
1 polymer ?
#
loop_
_entity_poly.entity_id
_entity_poly.type
_entity_poly.pdbx_seq_one_letter_code
_entity_poly.pdbx_strand_id
1 'polypeptide(L)'
;MPQPEPDILAVEGDVVLPGWKPKGSGFEYRRHGYNTNFGIERYVGQDSFPELYYSVHITREFLGPFVLHFLPQIVVAMLLFAILLMGSKEGEKAKWLGFAAKDILRASSVLVIVLIFAHSALRQTLFSASLVYLEYFYLVLYLSCIFVSFNSILFATGKGRLFQYRDNLLPKLLFWPVVAGAIFAITLASFY
;
A
#
# COMPACT_ATOMS: atom_id res chain seq x y z
N MET A 1 -30.73 10.17 14.95
CA MET A 1 -31.20 8.76 14.92
C MET A 1 -30.25 7.99 14.03
N PRO A 2 -29.61 6.90 14.50
CA PRO A 2 -28.87 6.01 13.62
C PRO A 2 -29.87 5.31 12.69
N GLN A 3 -29.56 5.26 11.40
CA GLN A 3 -30.33 4.48 10.41
C GLN A 3 -30.22 2.99 10.78
N PRO A 4 -31.28 2.18 10.68
CA PRO A 4 -31.17 0.74 10.91
C PRO A 4 -30.26 0.14 9.84
N GLU A 5 -29.16 -0.50 10.27
CA GLU A 5 -28.32 -1.30 9.39
C GLU A 5 -29.16 -2.44 8.79
N PRO A 6 -28.95 -2.82 7.52
CA PRO A 6 -29.75 -3.86 6.88
C PRO A 6 -29.62 -5.17 7.63
N ASP A 7 -30.74 -5.72 8.10
CA ASP A 7 -30.80 -7.01 8.79
C ASP A 7 -30.16 -8.10 7.92
N ILE A 8 -29.02 -8.60 8.38
CA ILE A 8 -28.34 -9.71 7.74
C ILE A 8 -29.03 -10.98 8.21
N LEU A 9 -29.88 -11.55 7.36
CA LEU A 9 -30.54 -12.82 7.65
C LEU A 9 -29.52 -13.87 8.14
N ALA A 10 -29.91 -14.65 9.14
CA ALA A 10 -29.15 -15.77 9.73
C ALA A 10 -27.82 -15.43 10.43
N VAL A 11 -27.45 -14.15 10.58
CA VAL A 11 -26.37 -13.68 11.45
C VAL A 11 -26.98 -12.85 12.57
N GLU A 12 -26.51 -13.02 13.81
CA GLU A 12 -26.93 -12.19 14.93
C GLU A 12 -26.51 -10.73 14.69
N GLY A 13 -27.47 -9.80 14.79
CA GLY A 13 -27.27 -8.39 14.43
C GLY A 13 -26.26 -7.63 15.30
N ASP A 14 -25.90 -8.16 16.46
CA ASP A 14 -24.94 -7.56 17.41
C ASP A 14 -23.55 -8.24 17.37
N VAL A 15 -23.27 -8.97 16.29
CA VAL A 15 -21.97 -9.62 16.10
C VAL A 15 -20.90 -8.57 15.79
N VAL A 16 -20.14 -8.20 16.83
CA VAL A 16 -19.01 -7.28 16.72
C VAL A 16 -17.78 -8.03 16.20
N LEU A 17 -17.43 -7.81 14.93
CA LEU A 17 -16.18 -8.31 14.33
C LEU A 17 -15.18 -7.16 14.17
N PRO A 18 -14.09 -7.12 14.95
CA PRO A 18 -13.11 -6.04 14.88
C PRO A 18 -12.49 -5.92 13.48
N GLY A 19 -12.75 -4.82 12.77
CA GLY A 19 -12.20 -4.55 11.43
C GLY A 19 -12.88 -5.31 10.28
N TRP A 20 -14.04 -5.94 10.52
CA TRP A 20 -14.81 -6.64 9.51
C TRP A 20 -16.28 -6.27 9.59
N LYS A 21 -16.91 -6.04 8.44
CA LYS A 21 -18.35 -5.81 8.33
C LYS A 21 -19.00 -7.01 7.65
N PRO A 22 -19.96 -7.69 8.30
CA PRO A 22 -20.75 -8.70 7.65
C PRO A 22 -21.57 -8.03 6.54
N LYS A 23 -21.61 -8.64 5.35
CA LYS A 23 -22.33 -8.13 4.17
C LYS A 23 -23.58 -8.94 3.88
N GLY A 24 -23.61 -10.19 4.32
CA GLY A 24 -24.68 -11.13 4.01
C GLY A 24 -24.38 -12.52 4.54
N SER A 25 -25.42 -13.32 4.74
CA SER A 25 -25.26 -14.77 4.89
C SER A 25 -26.36 -15.49 4.13
N GLY A 26 -26.14 -16.76 3.81
CA GLY A 26 -27.07 -17.56 3.04
C GLY A 26 -26.85 -19.04 3.21
N PHE A 27 -27.87 -19.79 2.79
CA PHE A 27 -27.85 -21.24 2.77
C PHE A 27 -27.84 -21.73 1.32
N GLU A 28 -26.97 -22.68 1.02
CA GLU A 28 -26.86 -23.28 -0.30
C GLU A 28 -26.86 -24.81 -0.18
N TYR A 29 -27.70 -25.49 -0.96
CA TYR A 29 -27.61 -26.94 -1.08
C TYR A 29 -26.56 -27.29 -2.14
N ARG A 30 -25.48 -27.95 -1.73
CA ARG A 30 -24.48 -28.49 -2.65
C ARG A 30 -24.50 -30.01 -2.58
N ARG A 31 -24.27 -30.65 -3.73
CA ARG A 31 -24.14 -32.10 -3.83
C ARG A 31 -22.67 -32.41 -4.05
N HIS A 32 -22.05 -33.09 -3.11
CA HIS A 32 -20.70 -33.62 -3.26
C HIS A 32 -20.73 -35.15 -3.21
N GLY A 33 -19.89 -35.77 -4.04
CA GLY A 33 -19.55 -37.19 -3.92
C GLY A 33 -18.32 -37.28 -3.04
N TYR A 34 -18.43 -37.96 -1.90
CA TYR A 34 -17.31 -38.15 -0.98
C TYR A 34 -16.73 -39.56 -1.17
N ASN A 35 -15.43 -39.65 -1.43
CA ASN A 35 -14.72 -40.92 -1.47
C ASN A 35 -14.23 -41.37 -0.08
N THR A 36 -14.95 -41.01 0.97
CA THR A 36 -14.63 -41.34 2.36
C THR A 36 -15.90 -41.65 3.15
N ASN A 37 -15.80 -42.50 4.16
CA ASN A 37 -16.92 -42.88 5.03
C ASN A 37 -16.92 -42.14 6.38
N PHE A 38 -16.01 -41.17 6.56
CA PHE A 38 -15.82 -40.40 7.79
C PHE A 38 -15.71 -41.27 9.07
N GLY A 39 -15.29 -42.53 8.93
CA GLY A 39 -15.20 -43.48 10.04
C GLY A 39 -16.53 -44.10 10.49
N ILE A 40 -17.62 -43.92 9.72
CA ILE A 40 -18.94 -44.49 10.03
C ILE A 40 -19.11 -45.81 9.27
N GLU A 41 -19.33 -46.91 10.00
CA GLU A 41 -19.67 -48.19 9.40
C GLU A 41 -21.05 -48.11 8.72
N ARG A 42 -21.12 -48.53 7.44
CA ARG A 42 -22.32 -48.47 6.58
C ARG A 42 -22.83 -47.04 6.29
N TYR A 43 -21.92 -46.09 6.07
CA TYR A 43 -22.27 -44.74 5.65
C TYR A 43 -23.02 -44.73 4.30
N VAL A 44 -24.27 -44.25 4.29
CA VAL A 44 -25.17 -44.25 3.12
C VAL A 44 -25.00 -43.00 2.24
N GLY A 45 -24.33 -41.95 2.75
CA GLY A 45 -24.19 -40.64 2.09
C GLY A 45 -23.01 -40.50 1.12
N GLN A 46 -22.64 -41.55 0.37
CA GLN A 46 -21.42 -41.53 -0.47
C GLN A 46 -21.55 -40.75 -1.79
N ASP A 47 -22.71 -40.82 -2.44
CA ASP A 47 -22.89 -40.24 -3.78
C ASP A 47 -24.04 -39.24 -3.86
N SER A 48 -23.71 -38.01 -4.29
CA SER A 48 -24.67 -36.95 -4.63
C SER A 48 -25.66 -36.58 -3.51
N PHE A 49 -25.28 -36.80 -2.25
CA PHE A 49 -26.11 -36.45 -1.10
C PHE A 49 -26.19 -34.92 -0.96
N PRO A 50 -27.39 -34.33 -0.80
CA PRO A 50 -27.53 -32.89 -0.67
C PRO A 50 -27.09 -32.43 0.72
N GLU A 51 -26.07 -31.60 0.78
CA GLU A 51 -25.56 -30.99 2.00
C GLU A 51 -25.91 -29.51 2.05
N LEU A 52 -26.32 -29.04 3.22
CA LEU A 52 -26.65 -27.65 3.47
C LEU A 52 -25.40 -26.88 3.90
N TYR A 53 -24.93 -25.98 3.06
CA TYR A 53 -23.82 -25.08 3.36
C TYR A 53 -24.34 -23.74 3.86
N TYR A 54 -23.85 -23.31 5.01
CA TYR A 54 -24.04 -21.96 5.51
C TYR A 54 -22.82 -21.10 5.12
N SER A 55 -23.05 -20.07 4.32
CA SER A 55 -22.00 -19.17 3.84
C SER A 55 -22.19 -17.77 4.41
N VAL A 56 -21.13 -17.20 4.98
CA VAL A 56 -21.11 -15.83 5.50
C VAL A 56 -20.16 -15.00 4.64
N HIS A 57 -20.67 -13.91 4.09
CA HIS A 57 -19.88 -12.95 3.34
C HIS A 57 -19.45 -11.82 4.26
N ILE A 58 -18.16 -11.78 4.58
CA ILE A 58 -17.53 -10.71 5.36
C ILE A 58 -16.69 -9.83 4.45
N THR A 59 -16.65 -8.53 4.76
CA THR A 59 -15.81 -7.55 4.05
C THR A 59 -14.92 -6.83 5.05
N ARG A 60 -13.67 -6.56 4.66
CA ARG A 60 -12.73 -5.87 5.55
C ARG A 60 -13.06 -4.38 5.61
N GLU A 61 -13.09 -3.81 6.80
CA GLU A 61 -13.18 -2.37 6.95
C GLU A 61 -11.84 -1.73 6.57
N PHE A 62 -11.79 -1.12 5.38
CA PHE A 62 -10.54 -0.65 4.78
C PHE A 62 -10.03 0.65 5.40
N LEU A 63 -10.90 1.50 5.92
CA LEU A 63 -10.56 2.88 6.32
C LEU A 63 -9.50 2.93 7.44
N GLY A 64 -9.63 2.08 8.46
CA GLY A 64 -8.71 2.06 9.60
C GLY A 64 -7.26 1.70 9.19
N PRO A 65 -7.02 0.50 8.62
CA PRO A 65 -5.70 0.12 8.13
C PRO A 65 -5.17 1.07 7.05
N PHE A 66 -6.05 1.61 6.21
CA PHE A 66 -5.66 2.58 5.20
C PHE A 66 -5.08 3.85 5.83
N VAL A 67 -5.79 4.51 6.74
CA VAL A 67 -5.28 5.73 7.39
C VAL A 67 -3.99 5.44 8.16
N LEU A 68 -3.92 4.30 8.87
CA LEU A 68 -2.76 3.92 9.68
C LEU A 68 -1.47 3.80 8.85
N HIS A 69 -1.55 3.19 7.66
CA HIS A 69 -0.36 2.90 6.85
C HIS A 69 -0.11 3.94 5.74
N PHE A 70 -1.16 4.56 5.21
CA PHE A 70 -1.07 5.47 4.07
C PHE A 70 -0.70 6.89 4.48
N LEU A 71 -1.15 7.36 5.66
CA LEU A 71 -0.83 8.70 6.15
C LEU A 71 0.70 8.87 6.35
N PRO A 72 1.43 7.94 7.00
CA PRO A 72 2.89 8.03 7.10
C PRO A 72 3.59 8.03 5.75
N GLN A 73 3.09 7.27 4.77
CA GLN A 73 3.68 7.23 3.42
C GLN A 73 3.57 8.58 2.70
N ILE A 74 2.42 9.26 2.81
CA ILE A 74 2.22 10.61 2.25
C ILE A 74 3.19 11.60 2.90
N VAL A 75 3.36 11.53 4.22
CA VAL A 75 4.31 12.41 4.94
C VAL A 75 5.73 12.19 4.42
N VAL A 76 6.17 10.94 4.23
CA VAL A 76 7.50 10.66 3.68
C VAL A 76 7.66 11.18 2.25
N ALA A 77 6.65 11.02 1.38
CA ALA A 77 6.67 11.58 0.03
C ALA A 77 6.83 13.11 0.04
N MET A 78 6.10 13.79 0.93
CA MET A 78 6.19 15.25 1.10
C MET A 78 7.58 15.68 1.60
N LEU A 79 8.15 14.97 2.57
CA LEU A 79 9.50 15.25 3.09
C LEU A 79 10.56 15.02 2.02
N LEU A 80 10.45 13.94 1.24
CA LEU A 80 11.36 13.64 0.14
C LEU A 80 11.29 14.74 -0.93
N PHE A 81 10.09 15.21 -1.25
CA PHE A 81 9.90 16.34 -2.16
C PHE A 81 10.49 17.65 -1.61
N ALA A 82 10.32 17.93 -0.31
CA ALA A 82 10.92 19.09 0.33
C ALA A 82 12.46 19.06 0.26
N ILE A 83 13.08 17.89 0.49
CA ILE A 83 14.51 17.68 0.32
C ILE A 83 14.95 17.94 -1.13
N LEU A 84 14.18 17.47 -2.11
CA LEU A 84 14.44 17.73 -3.53
C LEU A 84 14.35 19.23 -3.88
N LEU A 85 13.42 19.97 -3.27
CA LEU A 85 13.31 21.42 -3.43
C LEU A 85 14.52 22.17 -2.86
N MET A 86 15.07 21.69 -1.75
CA MET A 86 16.26 22.28 -1.10
C MET A 86 17.56 22.09 -1.91
N GLY A 87 17.63 21.10 -2.80
CA GLY A 87 18.81 20.82 -3.63
C GLY A 87 18.99 21.73 -4.84
N SER A 88 19.26 23.01 -4.61
CA SER A 88 19.44 24.07 -5.62
C SER A 88 20.83 24.74 -5.50
N LYS A 89 21.50 24.99 -6.63
CA LYS A 89 22.76 25.72 -6.77
C LYS A 89 22.58 27.24 -6.98
N GLU A 90 21.41 27.73 -7.41
CA GLU A 90 21.30 29.08 -7.97
C GLU A 90 20.43 30.04 -7.11
N GLY A 91 21.08 31.10 -6.60
CA GLY A 91 20.43 32.24 -5.91
C GLY A 91 20.53 32.23 -4.38
N GLU A 92 20.26 33.38 -3.76
CA GLU A 92 20.27 33.64 -2.29
C GLU A 92 19.68 32.54 -1.41
N LYS A 93 18.74 31.74 -1.94
CA LYS A 93 18.11 30.60 -1.28
C LYS A 93 19.10 29.49 -0.89
N ALA A 94 20.10 29.21 -1.72
CA ALA A 94 21.17 28.25 -1.40
C ALA A 94 22.11 28.78 -0.30
N LYS A 95 22.30 30.10 -0.23
CA LYS A 95 23.10 30.78 0.80
C LYS A 95 22.41 30.77 2.17
N TRP A 96 21.08 30.91 2.20
CA TRP A 96 20.29 30.83 3.43
C TRP A 96 20.10 29.39 3.94
N LEU A 97 20.08 28.40 3.05
CA LEU A 97 19.81 27.00 3.40
C LEU A 97 21.07 26.14 3.58
N GLY A 98 22.23 26.53 3.03
CA GLY A 98 23.51 25.84 3.26
C GLY A 98 23.57 24.35 2.86
N PHE A 99 22.56 23.86 2.13
CA PHE A 99 22.35 22.44 1.87
C PHE A 99 23.24 21.95 0.74
N ALA A 100 24.16 21.02 1.03
CA ALA A 100 24.98 20.37 0.01
C ALA A 100 24.39 19.02 -0.41
N ALA A 101 24.84 18.50 -1.55
CA ALA A 101 24.39 17.20 -2.07
C ALA A 101 24.58 16.03 -1.07
N LYS A 102 25.61 16.11 -0.23
CA LYS A 102 25.86 15.18 0.87
C LYS A 102 24.75 15.19 1.92
N ASP A 103 24.10 16.32 2.15
CA ASP A 103 23.05 16.48 3.15
C ASP A 103 21.72 15.95 2.63
N ILE A 104 21.45 16.13 1.32
CA ILE A 104 20.35 15.45 0.62
C ILE A 104 20.51 13.94 0.68
N LEU A 105 21.72 13.44 0.40
CA LEU A 105 22.00 12.01 0.46
C LEU A 105 21.75 11.46 1.87
N ARG A 106 22.26 12.14 2.91
CA ARG A 106 22.02 11.79 4.31
C ARG A 106 20.52 11.78 4.65
N ALA A 107 19.80 12.82 4.29
CA ALA A 107 18.37 12.95 4.57
C ALA A 107 17.55 11.84 3.86
N SER A 108 17.88 11.55 2.59
CA SER A 108 17.25 10.46 1.84
C SER A 108 17.51 9.08 2.46
N SER A 109 18.73 8.83 2.97
CA SER A 109 19.04 7.57 3.67
C SER A 109 18.21 7.40 4.94
N VAL A 110 18.00 8.48 5.71
CA VAL A 110 17.14 8.44 6.90
C VAL A 110 15.70 8.11 6.52
N LEU A 111 15.16 8.73 5.46
CA LEU A 111 13.81 8.43 4.99
C LEU A 111 13.66 6.98 4.50
N VAL A 112 14.66 6.40 3.84
CA VAL A 112 14.65 4.98 3.46
C VAL A 112 14.55 4.08 4.69
N ILE A 113 15.29 4.37 5.76
CA ILE A 113 15.21 3.61 7.01
C ILE A 113 13.81 3.69 7.60
N VAL A 114 13.24 4.90 7.68
CA VAL A 114 11.86 5.12 8.16
C VAL A 114 10.86 4.32 7.32
N LEU A 115 11.02 4.30 6.00
CA LEU A 115 10.18 3.51 5.10
C LEU A 115 10.33 2.01 5.34
N ILE A 116 11.54 1.49 5.58
CA ILE A 116 11.77 0.07 5.89
C ILE A 116 11.03 -0.33 7.17
N PHE A 117 11.13 0.48 8.23
CA PHE A 117 10.38 0.21 9.46
C PHE A 117 8.87 0.25 9.23
N ALA A 118 8.36 1.23 8.49
CA ALA A 118 6.95 1.33 8.17
C ALA A 118 6.45 0.15 7.31
N HIS A 119 7.24 -0.30 6.33
CA HIS A 119 6.92 -1.49 5.52
C HIS A 119 6.91 -2.74 6.39
N SER A 120 7.92 -2.93 7.24
CA SER A 120 7.99 -4.07 8.16
C SER A 120 6.76 -4.13 9.08
N ALA A 121 6.36 -2.99 9.63
CA ALA A 121 5.15 -2.88 10.46
C ALA A 121 3.88 -3.26 9.68
N LEU A 122 3.73 -2.82 8.42
CA LEU A 122 2.62 -3.26 7.56
C LEU A 122 2.65 -4.79 7.37
N ARG A 123 3.82 -5.37 7.06
CA ARG A 123 3.95 -6.80 6.78
C ARG A 123 3.57 -7.67 7.97
N GLN A 124 3.85 -7.23 9.19
CA GLN A 124 3.46 -7.92 10.41
C GLN A 124 1.93 -8.00 10.61
N THR A 125 1.16 -7.12 9.96
CA THR A 125 -0.33 -7.15 10.02
C THR A 125 -0.96 -8.06 8.95
N LEU A 126 -0.16 -8.59 8.02
CA LEU A 126 -0.62 -9.36 6.88
C LEU A 126 -0.28 -10.84 7.07
N PHE A 127 -1.31 -11.69 7.06
CA PHE A 127 -1.16 -13.16 7.18
C PHE A 127 -0.79 -13.85 5.86
N SER A 128 -0.69 -13.11 4.75
CA SER A 128 -0.44 -13.66 3.42
C SER A 128 1.03 -13.56 3.03
N ALA A 129 1.54 -14.61 2.40
CA ALA A 129 2.87 -14.62 1.79
C ALA A 129 2.93 -13.80 0.49
N SER A 130 1.77 -13.54 -0.15
CA SER A 130 1.70 -12.83 -1.42
C SER A 130 1.98 -11.33 -1.27
N LEU A 131 2.45 -10.72 -2.36
CA LEU A 131 2.62 -9.26 -2.45
C LEU A 131 1.24 -8.59 -2.39
N VAL A 132 1.08 -7.66 -1.46
CA VAL A 132 -0.19 -6.93 -1.25
C VAL A 132 -0.13 -5.58 -1.94
N TYR A 133 -1.26 -5.10 -2.46
CA TYR A 133 -1.36 -3.81 -3.19
C TYR A 133 -0.68 -2.63 -2.45
N LEU A 134 -0.81 -2.55 -1.12
CA LEU A 134 -0.18 -1.51 -0.30
C LEU A 134 1.36 -1.53 -0.34
N GLU A 135 1.98 -2.68 -0.61
CA GLU A 135 3.44 -2.82 -0.68
C GLU A 135 4.03 -2.14 -1.92
N TYR A 136 3.27 -2.01 -3.01
CA TYR A 136 3.73 -1.32 -4.19
C TYR A 136 3.95 0.18 -3.96
N PHE A 137 3.20 0.82 -3.05
CA PHE A 137 3.44 2.22 -2.67
C PHE A 137 4.82 2.39 -2.02
N TYR A 138 5.21 1.45 -1.15
CA TYR A 138 6.55 1.45 -0.56
C TYR A 138 7.63 1.28 -1.64
N LEU A 139 7.40 0.38 -2.61
CA LEU A 139 8.32 0.19 -3.74
C LEU A 139 8.54 1.48 -4.54
N VAL A 140 7.47 2.20 -4.88
CA VAL A 140 7.55 3.49 -5.57
C VAL A 140 8.33 4.52 -4.75
N LEU A 141 8.12 4.57 -3.43
CA LEU A 141 8.85 5.49 -2.55
C LEU A 141 10.33 5.11 -2.42
N TYR A 142 10.69 3.84 -2.37
CA TYR A 142 12.09 3.41 -2.39
C TYR A 142 12.81 3.83 -3.67
N LEU A 143 12.17 3.61 -4.83
CA LEU A 143 12.73 4.07 -6.11
C LEU A 143 12.85 5.59 -6.17
N SER A 144 11.87 6.31 -5.61
CA SER A 144 11.89 7.77 -5.53
C SER A 144 13.04 8.28 -4.65
N CYS A 145 13.30 7.63 -3.52
CA CYS A 145 14.45 7.96 -2.66
C CYS A 145 15.76 7.78 -3.43
N ILE A 146 15.96 6.62 -4.07
CA ILE A 146 17.15 6.33 -4.88
C ILE A 146 17.31 7.36 -6.00
N PHE A 147 16.22 7.70 -6.69
CA PHE A 147 16.22 8.70 -7.75
C PHE A 147 16.66 10.08 -7.24
N VAL A 148 16.13 10.54 -6.11
CA VAL A 148 16.51 11.83 -5.48
C VAL A 148 17.97 11.82 -5.04
N SER A 149 18.45 10.73 -4.43
CA SER A 149 19.86 10.58 -4.05
C SER A 149 20.79 10.62 -5.27
N PHE A 150 20.45 9.88 -6.32
CA PHE A 150 21.22 9.84 -7.56
C PHE A 150 21.23 11.19 -8.27
N ASN A 151 20.08 11.87 -8.32
CA ASN A 151 19.95 13.21 -8.86
C ASN A 151 20.84 14.22 -8.13
N SER A 152 20.87 14.17 -6.79
CA SER A 152 21.73 15.02 -5.96
C SER A 152 23.22 14.87 -6.28
N ILE A 153 23.69 13.62 -6.45
CA ILE A 153 25.09 13.33 -6.80
C ILE A 153 25.41 13.87 -8.20
N LEU A 154 24.55 13.60 -9.18
CA LEU A 154 24.75 14.05 -10.56
C LEU A 154 24.79 15.58 -10.66
N PHE A 155 23.92 16.26 -9.90
CA PHE A 155 23.89 17.71 -9.79
C PHE A 155 25.15 18.30 -9.14
N ALA A 156 25.73 17.59 -8.16
CA ALA A 156 27.00 17.97 -7.53
C ALA A 156 28.17 17.88 -8.52
N THR A 157 28.26 16.79 -9.30
CA THR A 157 29.34 16.54 -10.26
C THR A 157 29.26 17.43 -11.52
N GLY A 158 28.13 18.09 -11.77
CA GLY A 158 27.97 19.02 -12.90
C GLY A 158 27.94 18.33 -14.27
N LYS A 159 27.71 17.02 -14.31
CA LYS A 159 27.60 16.24 -15.56
C LYS A 159 26.12 16.10 -15.94
N GLY A 160 25.70 16.77 -17.00
CA GLY A 160 24.36 16.56 -17.62
C GLY A 160 23.61 17.87 -17.95
N ARG A 161 23.50 18.18 -19.25
CA ARG A 161 22.88 19.40 -19.78
C ARG A 161 21.37 19.50 -19.50
N LEU A 162 20.67 18.36 -19.35
CA LEU A 162 19.25 18.29 -18.95
C LEU A 162 19.03 18.53 -17.44
N PHE A 163 20.01 18.18 -16.59
CA PHE A 163 19.89 18.29 -15.13
C PHE A 163 20.43 19.62 -14.57
N GLN A 164 21.26 20.33 -15.34
CA GLN A 164 21.71 21.70 -15.05
C GLN A 164 20.75 22.78 -15.54
N TYR A 165 19.67 22.42 -16.24
CA TYR A 165 18.76 23.42 -16.78
C TYR A 165 17.91 24.06 -15.66
N ARG A 166 18.17 25.35 -15.38
CA ARG A 166 17.44 26.19 -14.39
C ARG A 166 17.28 25.53 -13.03
N ASP A 167 18.40 25.11 -12.44
CA ASP A 167 18.44 24.75 -11.02
C ASP A 167 17.59 23.53 -10.63
N ASN A 168 17.76 22.45 -11.40
CA ASN A 168 17.14 21.14 -11.14
C ASN A 168 15.59 21.17 -11.29
N LEU A 169 15.08 21.99 -12.21
CA LEU A 169 13.64 22.23 -12.39
C LEU A 169 12.88 20.98 -12.86
N LEU A 170 13.49 20.21 -13.77
CA LEU A 170 12.90 19.00 -14.35
C LEU A 170 12.58 17.95 -13.28
N PRO A 171 13.53 17.53 -12.42
CA PRO A 171 13.25 16.58 -11.34
C PRO A 171 12.20 17.09 -10.34
N LYS A 172 12.22 18.39 -10.01
CA LYS A 172 11.22 19.01 -9.13
C LYS A 172 9.82 18.95 -9.74
N LEU A 173 9.69 19.20 -11.04
CA LEU A 173 8.39 19.17 -11.73
C LEU A 173 7.90 17.73 -11.97
N LEU A 174 8.79 16.82 -12.34
CA LEU A 174 8.47 15.43 -12.68
C LEU A 174 8.22 14.54 -11.46
N PHE A 175 8.67 14.92 -10.26
CA PHE A 175 8.52 14.09 -9.07
C PHE A 175 7.06 13.63 -8.85
N TRP A 176 6.13 14.58 -8.76
CA TRP A 176 4.71 14.26 -8.52
C TRP A 176 4.07 13.49 -9.69
N PRO A 177 4.20 13.92 -10.97
CA PRO A 177 3.70 13.15 -12.11
C PRO A 177 4.26 11.74 -12.21
N VAL A 178 5.55 11.53 -11.91
CA VAL A 178 6.18 10.21 -11.98
C VAL A 178 5.69 9.32 -10.85
N VAL A 179 5.64 9.82 -9.62
CA VAL A 179 5.11 9.06 -8.47
C VAL A 179 3.64 8.71 -8.69
N ALA A 180 2.81 9.69 -9.05
CA ALA A 180 1.39 9.49 -9.31
C ALA A 180 1.15 8.57 -10.52
N GLY A 181 1.91 8.76 -11.60
CA GLY A 181 1.84 7.92 -12.80
C GLY A 181 2.28 6.48 -12.55
N ALA A 182 3.32 6.26 -11.75
CA ALA A 182 3.76 4.93 -11.35
C ALA A 182 2.69 4.24 -10.50
N ILE A 183 2.12 4.94 -9.52
CA ILE A 183 1.02 4.42 -8.70
C ILE A 183 -0.17 4.06 -9.59
N PHE A 184 -0.57 4.95 -10.49
CA PHE A 184 -1.69 4.73 -11.42
C PHE A 184 -1.46 3.51 -12.33
N ALA A 185 -0.25 3.36 -12.88
CA ALA A 185 0.11 2.21 -13.71
C ALA A 185 0.06 0.90 -12.91
N ILE A 186 0.51 0.90 -11.65
CA ILE A 186 0.41 -0.24 -10.75
C ILE A 186 -1.06 -0.56 -10.43
N THR A 187 -1.89 0.45 -10.18
CA THR A 187 -3.33 0.26 -9.95
C THR A 187 -3.99 -0.43 -11.14
N LEU A 188 -3.69 0.02 -12.36
CA LEU A 188 -4.20 -0.62 -13.58
C LEU A 188 -3.73 -2.08 -13.64
N ALA A 189 -2.43 -2.36 -13.54
CA ALA A 189 -1.88 -3.71 -13.65
C ALA A 189 -2.36 -4.68 -12.55
N SER A 190 -2.78 -4.18 -11.38
CA SER A 190 -3.23 -5.03 -10.27
C SER A 190 -4.73 -5.35 -10.33
N PHE A 191 -5.54 -4.49 -10.92
CA PHE A 191 -7.00 -4.59 -10.90
C PHE A 191 -7.63 -4.80 -12.29
N TYR A 192 -6.87 -4.66 -13.37
CA TYR A 192 -7.32 -4.80 -14.75
C TYR A 192 -6.34 -5.66 -15.56
#